data_AF-A0A1Y5K2Z4-F1
#
_entry.id   AF-A0A1Y5K2Z4-F1
#
_cell.length_a   1.000
_cell.length_b   1.000
_cell.length_c   1.000
_cell.angle_alpha   90.00
_cell.angle_beta   90.00
_cell.angle_gamma   90.00
#
_symmetry.space_group_name_H-M   'P 1'
#
loop_
_entity.id
_entity.type
_entity.pdbx_description
1 polymer ?
#
loop_
_entity_poly.entity_id
_entity_poly.type
_entity_poly.pdbx_seq_one_letter_code
_entity_poly.pdbx_strand_id
1 'polypeptide(L)'
;MHRKAEADYLRGMKYKEIADKYGVSLNTVKSWKQRHSWQRKKGAPIDKSVHTKKPGAPKGNKNAVGNSGGAAPRGNSNAVTHGLFQKYLPAESLEIMQQLQESSPLDIVWENIMIQYTAIIRAQQIMFVKDRNDVTTTKIEEKGGNVWGEKWEVQQAWDKQATFLQAQSRAMSTLQSLIRQYDDLLKTELATEEQKARIEVLRSKVPNKDGADPNAQITALANLINNPAPERVLDDD
;
A
#
# COMPACT_ATOMS: atom_id res chain seq x y z
N MET A 1 26.64 -15.44 -56.06
CA MET A 1 27.42 -15.83 -54.85
C MET A 1 26.50 -16.19 -53.68
N HIS A 2 25.57 -15.31 -53.28
CA HIS A 2 24.69 -15.52 -52.12
C HIS A 2 23.84 -16.81 -52.17
N ARG A 3 23.38 -17.29 -53.34
CA ARG A 3 22.50 -18.49 -53.43
C ARG A 3 23.23 -19.78 -53.01
N LYS A 4 24.54 -19.87 -53.28
CA LYS A 4 25.36 -21.01 -52.85
C LYS A 4 25.61 -20.96 -51.34
N ALA A 5 25.86 -19.76 -50.80
CA ALA A 5 25.97 -19.51 -49.38
C ALA A 5 24.66 -19.78 -48.61
N GLU A 6 23.51 -19.51 -49.24
CA GLU A 6 22.18 -19.84 -48.71
C GLU A 6 21.97 -21.36 -48.62
N ALA A 7 22.38 -22.12 -49.64
CA ALA A 7 22.31 -23.58 -49.59
C ALA A 7 23.24 -24.17 -48.51
N ASP A 8 24.44 -23.62 -48.35
CA ASP A 8 25.36 -23.98 -47.25
C ASP A 8 24.76 -23.60 -45.88
N TYR A 9 24.08 -22.46 -45.81
CA TYR A 9 23.32 -22.05 -44.63
C TYR A 9 22.17 -23.03 -44.36
N LEU A 10 21.34 -23.41 -45.33
CA LEU A 10 20.26 -24.38 -45.09
C LEU A 10 20.79 -25.75 -44.65
N ARG A 11 21.98 -26.14 -45.10
CA ARG A 11 22.71 -27.35 -44.66
C ARG A 11 23.32 -27.28 -43.25
N GLY A 12 23.24 -26.13 -42.57
CA GLY A 12 23.62 -26.01 -41.17
C GLY A 12 24.94 -25.30 -40.87
N MET A 13 25.73 -24.93 -41.88
CA MET A 13 27.06 -24.29 -41.67
C MET A 13 26.97 -22.97 -40.92
N LYS A 14 27.90 -22.70 -40.01
CA LYS A 14 27.88 -21.42 -39.26
C LYS A 14 28.25 -20.26 -40.19
N TYR A 15 27.81 -19.04 -39.86
CA TYR A 15 28.13 -17.86 -40.66
C TYR A 15 29.63 -17.64 -40.84
N LYS A 16 30.45 -17.99 -39.84
CA LYS A 16 31.91 -17.89 -39.91
C LYS A 16 32.49 -18.83 -40.99
N GLU A 17 32.03 -20.08 -41.03
CA GLU A 17 32.49 -21.08 -42.01
C GLU A 17 32.08 -20.70 -43.44
N ILE A 18 30.89 -20.11 -43.60
CA ILE A 18 30.42 -19.58 -44.88
C ILE A 18 31.27 -18.37 -45.31
N ALA A 19 31.60 -17.49 -44.39
CA ALA A 19 32.46 -16.33 -44.65
C ALA A 19 33.84 -16.77 -45.14
N ASP A 20 34.48 -17.72 -44.44
CA ASP A 20 35.80 -18.25 -44.79
C ASP A 20 35.76 -18.99 -46.15
N LYS A 21 34.74 -19.82 -46.39
CA LYS A 21 34.59 -20.60 -47.64
C LYS A 21 34.46 -19.72 -48.89
N TYR A 22 33.79 -18.57 -48.76
CA TYR A 22 33.52 -17.67 -49.88
C TYR A 22 34.44 -16.45 -49.88
N GLY A 23 35.41 -16.35 -48.97
CA GLY A 23 36.33 -15.22 -48.87
C GLY A 23 35.65 -13.88 -48.60
N VAL A 24 34.53 -13.89 -47.88
CA VAL A 24 33.74 -12.68 -47.55
C VAL A 24 33.75 -12.42 -46.06
N SER A 25 33.46 -11.18 -45.64
CA SER A 25 33.36 -10.86 -44.22
C SER A 25 32.13 -11.51 -43.57
N LEU A 26 32.20 -11.79 -42.27
CA LEU A 26 31.06 -12.27 -41.47
C LEU A 26 29.83 -11.35 -41.62
N ASN A 27 30.05 -10.04 -41.68
CA ASN A 27 28.98 -9.04 -41.82
C ASN A 27 28.30 -9.12 -43.19
N THR A 28 29.04 -9.48 -44.24
CA THR A 28 28.47 -9.73 -45.57
C THR A 28 27.50 -10.90 -45.54
N VAL A 29 27.85 -12.01 -44.86
CA VAL A 29 26.97 -13.17 -44.71
C VAL A 29 25.72 -12.84 -43.88
N LYS A 30 25.87 -12.06 -42.81
CA LYS A 30 24.73 -11.57 -42.01
C LYS A 30 23.78 -10.70 -42.84
N SER A 31 24.33 -9.80 -43.66
CA SER A 31 23.55 -8.95 -44.57
C SER A 31 22.79 -9.78 -45.61
N TRP A 32 23.40 -10.81 -46.18
CA TRP A 32 22.70 -11.72 -47.10
C TRP A 32 21.54 -12.46 -46.43
N LYS A 33 21.74 -12.97 -45.20
CA LYS A 33 20.65 -13.60 -44.43
C LYS A 33 19.47 -12.66 -44.23
N GLN A 34 19.73 -11.38 -43.97
CA GLN A 34 18.68 -10.38 -43.76
C GLN A 34 18.01 -9.97 -45.08
N ARG A 35 18.79 -9.69 -46.13
CA ARG A 35 18.29 -9.20 -47.43
C ARG A 35 17.51 -10.26 -48.20
N HIS A 36 17.92 -11.53 -48.08
CA HIS A 36 17.31 -12.66 -48.78
C HIS A 36 16.48 -13.55 -47.84
N SER A 37 16.19 -13.07 -46.62
CA SER A 37 15.30 -13.73 -45.66
C SER A 37 15.61 -15.22 -45.44
N TRP A 38 16.89 -15.59 -45.32
CA TRP A 38 17.24 -17.00 -45.12
C TRP A 38 16.67 -17.51 -43.79
N GLN A 39 15.91 -18.60 -43.85
CA GLN A 39 15.32 -19.25 -42.68
C GLN A 39 15.71 -20.73 -42.65
N ARG A 40 16.08 -21.25 -41.47
CA ARG A 40 16.26 -22.69 -41.26
C ARG A 40 15.04 -23.25 -40.54
N LYS A 41 14.49 -24.37 -41.02
CA LYS A 41 13.56 -25.21 -40.26
C LYS A 41 14.32 -26.04 -39.23
N LYS A 42 14.98 -25.39 -38.27
CA LYS A 42 15.63 -26.07 -37.14
C LYS A 42 14.94 -25.60 -35.87
N GLY A 43 14.19 -26.49 -35.22
CA GLY A 43 13.62 -26.25 -33.89
C GLY A 43 14.71 -25.73 -32.97
N ALA A 44 14.35 -24.74 -32.13
CA ALA A 44 15.27 -24.14 -31.18
C ALA A 44 16.00 -25.25 -30.39
N PRO A 45 17.33 -25.20 -30.23
CA PRO A 45 17.99 -26.09 -29.28
C PRO A 45 17.37 -25.85 -27.91
N ILE A 46 16.76 -26.89 -27.33
CA ILE A 46 16.25 -26.86 -25.96
C ILE A 46 17.41 -26.45 -25.05
N ASP A 47 17.15 -25.45 -24.21
CA ASP A 47 18.07 -24.72 -23.37
C ASP A 47 19.25 -25.54 -22.83
N LYS A 48 20.46 -25.17 -23.24
CA LYS A 48 21.61 -25.29 -22.33
C LYS A 48 21.72 -23.97 -21.58
N SER A 49 20.88 -23.81 -20.56
CA SER A 49 21.12 -22.84 -19.51
C SER A 49 22.52 -23.13 -18.94
N VAL A 50 23.45 -22.21 -19.18
CA VAL A 50 24.79 -22.20 -18.56
C VAL A 50 24.73 -21.81 -17.09
N HIS A 51 23.54 -21.56 -16.55
CA HIS A 51 23.32 -21.21 -15.15
C HIS A 51 22.61 -22.35 -14.41
N THR A 52 23.32 -23.43 -14.11
CA THR A 52 22.91 -24.36 -13.05
C THR A 52 23.40 -23.84 -11.70
N LYS A 53 22.80 -22.76 -11.20
CA LYS A 53 22.77 -22.58 -9.74
C LYS A 53 21.78 -23.61 -9.21
N LYS A 54 22.22 -24.86 -9.04
CA LYS A 54 21.43 -25.83 -8.29
C LYS A 54 21.36 -25.32 -6.84
N PRO A 55 20.17 -25.05 -6.29
CA PRO A 55 20.06 -24.67 -4.90
C PRO A 55 20.48 -25.85 -4.03
N GLY A 56 21.32 -25.59 -3.02
CA GLY A 56 21.75 -26.59 -2.05
C GLY A 56 23.26 -26.77 -1.96
N ALA A 57 23.70 -27.31 -0.83
CA ALA A 57 25.08 -27.67 -0.60
C ALA A 57 25.53 -28.78 -1.59
N PRO A 58 26.79 -28.79 -2.06
CA PRO A 58 27.33 -29.87 -2.87
C PRO A 58 27.12 -31.24 -2.21
N LYS A 59 26.81 -32.27 -3.01
CA LYS A 59 26.62 -33.64 -2.53
C LYS A 59 27.90 -34.12 -1.84
N GLY A 60 27.82 -34.44 -0.55
CA GLY A 60 28.97 -34.83 0.28
C GLY A 60 29.61 -33.69 1.09
N ASN A 61 28.98 -32.51 1.15
CA ASN A 61 29.41 -31.41 2.02
C ASN A 61 29.43 -31.85 3.51
N LYS A 62 30.60 -31.82 4.14
CA LYS A 62 30.80 -32.14 5.56
C LYS A 62 30.83 -30.92 6.47
N ASN A 63 30.61 -29.71 5.95
CA ASN A 63 30.69 -28.46 6.71
C ASN A 63 29.64 -28.34 7.83
N ALA A 64 28.61 -29.19 7.85
CA ALA A 64 27.61 -29.27 8.92
C ALA A 64 27.81 -30.50 9.83
N VAL A 65 28.80 -31.36 9.59
CA VAL A 65 29.07 -32.55 10.42
C VAL A 65 29.63 -32.08 11.76
N GLY A 66 28.88 -32.32 12.83
CA GLY A 66 29.21 -31.87 14.19
C GLY A 66 28.62 -30.50 14.57
N ASN A 67 27.93 -29.82 13.65
CA ASN A 67 27.16 -28.63 14.00
C ASN A 67 25.75 -29.08 14.41
N SER A 68 25.41 -28.91 15.68
CA SER A 68 24.03 -29.07 16.16
C SER A 68 23.21 -27.95 15.53
N GLY A 69 22.64 -28.20 14.35
CA GLY A 69 21.92 -27.24 13.51
C GLY A 69 21.22 -26.20 14.36
N GLY A 70 21.84 -25.03 14.46
CA GLY A 70 21.39 -23.99 15.37
C GLY A 70 20.12 -23.40 14.80
N ALA A 71 19.02 -23.50 15.54
CA ALA A 71 17.96 -22.52 15.39
C ALA A 71 18.62 -21.13 15.44
N ALA A 72 18.21 -20.26 14.53
CA ALA A 72 18.55 -18.85 14.53
C ALA A 72 18.56 -18.32 15.99
N PRO A 73 19.63 -17.63 16.45
CA PRO A 73 19.70 -17.13 17.82
C PRO A 73 18.41 -16.40 18.22
N ARG A 74 17.93 -16.56 19.45
CA ARG A 74 16.75 -15.81 19.93
C ARG A 74 16.99 -14.31 19.70
N GLY A 75 16.14 -13.67 18.88
CA GLY A 75 16.30 -12.27 18.44
C GLY A 75 16.85 -12.10 17.01
N ASN A 76 17.15 -13.19 16.30
CA ASN A 76 17.54 -13.15 14.90
C ASN A 76 16.37 -12.68 14.01
N SER A 77 16.60 -11.64 13.22
CA SER A 77 15.63 -11.00 12.32
C SER A 77 15.75 -11.44 10.85
N ASN A 78 16.47 -12.51 10.55
CA ASN A 78 16.76 -12.98 9.18
C ASN A 78 15.51 -13.41 8.39
N ALA A 79 14.38 -13.64 9.08
CA ALA A 79 13.09 -13.97 8.47
C ALA A 79 12.09 -12.80 8.51
N VAL A 80 12.50 -11.63 9.00
CA VAL A 80 11.62 -10.46 9.12
C VAL A 80 11.63 -9.73 7.78
N THR A 81 10.47 -9.71 7.13
CA THR A 81 10.21 -9.24 5.75
C THR A 81 10.34 -7.74 5.54
N HIS A 82 10.63 -6.97 6.60
CA HIS A 82 10.64 -5.51 6.57
C HIS A 82 12.09 -5.02 6.61
N GLY A 83 12.64 -4.68 5.45
CA GLY A 83 14.03 -4.25 5.29
C GLY A 83 14.39 -2.94 6.02
N LEU A 84 14.57 -1.85 5.28
CA LEU A 84 15.16 -0.57 5.75
C LEU A 84 14.54 0.01 7.04
N PHE A 85 13.25 -0.23 7.29
CA PHE A 85 12.48 0.41 8.34
C PHE A 85 12.59 -0.25 9.71
N GLN A 86 13.03 -1.51 9.80
CA GLN A 86 13.22 -2.21 11.07
C GLN A 86 14.24 -1.49 11.98
N LYS A 87 15.20 -0.77 11.38
CA LYS A 87 16.23 -0.04 12.11
C LYS A 87 15.69 1.19 12.86
N TYR A 88 14.53 1.71 12.44
CA TYR A 88 14.02 3.00 12.92
C TYR A 88 12.61 2.92 13.50
N LEU A 89 11.85 1.86 13.21
CA LEU A 89 10.49 1.68 13.69
C LEU A 89 10.40 0.61 14.77
N PRO A 90 9.57 0.82 15.81
CA PRO A 90 9.27 -0.22 16.79
C PRO A 90 8.48 -1.37 16.15
N ALA A 91 8.47 -2.53 16.82
CA ALA A 91 7.85 -3.75 16.29
C ALA A 91 6.38 -3.58 15.92
N GLU A 92 5.59 -2.89 16.74
CA GLU A 92 4.18 -2.58 16.49
C GLU A 92 3.98 -1.76 15.20
N SER A 93 4.84 -0.77 14.95
CA SER A 93 4.77 0.05 13.74
C SER A 93 5.18 -0.71 12.48
N LEU A 94 6.02 -1.74 12.59
CA LEU A 94 6.40 -2.58 11.46
C LEU A 94 5.24 -3.45 10.99
N GLU A 95 4.47 -4.02 11.93
CA GLU A 95 3.28 -4.81 11.62
C GLU A 95 2.24 -3.99 10.86
N ILE A 96 1.97 -2.77 11.33
CA ILE A 96 1.08 -1.82 10.65
C ILE A 96 1.61 -1.47 9.25
N MET A 97 2.91 -1.23 9.11
CA MET A 97 3.53 -0.91 7.83
C MET A 97 3.37 -2.06 6.82
N GLN A 98 3.47 -3.29 7.29
CA GLN A 98 3.29 -4.48 6.45
C GLN A 98 1.89 -4.58 5.89
N GLN A 99 0.90 -4.46 6.79
CA GLN A 99 -0.50 -4.44 6.41
C GLN A 99 -0.74 -3.33 5.38
N LEU A 100 -0.19 -2.14 5.61
CA LEU A 100 -0.30 -1.01 4.67
C LEU A 100 0.34 -1.29 3.30
N GLN A 101 1.44 -2.05 3.24
CA GLN A 101 2.11 -2.39 2.00
C GLN A 101 1.33 -3.44 1.17
N GLU A 102 0.56 -4.28 1.85
CA GLU A 102 -0.29 -5.30 1.23
C GLU A 102 -1.69 -4.78 0.85
N SER A 103 -2.17 -3.73 1.54
CA SER A 103 -3.45 -3.08 1.26
C SER A 103 -3.46 -2.33 -0.07
N SER A 104 -4.61 -2.36 -0.77
CA SER A 104 -4.77 -1.55 -1.99
C SER A 104 -4.89 -0.06 -1.64
N PRO A 105 -4.52 0.88 -2.54
CA PRO A 105 -4.70 2.30 -2.30
C PRO A 105 -6.14 2.70 -1.94
N LEU A 106 -7.12 1.94 -2.45
CA LEU A 106 -8.53 2.13 -2.16
C LEU A 106 -8.85 1.74 -0.71
N ASP A 107 -8.36 0.58 -0.25
CA ASP A 107 -8.59 0.08 1.11
C ASP A 107 -7.94 0.99 2.15
N ILE A 108 -6.75 1.53 1.86
CA ILE A 108 -6.07 2.48 2.74
C ILE A 108 -6.91 3.74 2.96
N VAL A 109 -7.50 4.30 1.90
CA VAL A 109 -8.35 5.50 2.03
C VAL A 109 -9.62 5.17 2.81
N TRP A 110 -10.20 3.98 2.59
CA TRP A 110 -11.35 3.49 3.35
C TRP A 110 -11.04 3.33 4.85
N GLU A 111 -9.91 2.71 5.20
CA GLU A 111 -9.47 2.58 6.59
C GLU A 111 -9.24 3.94 7.25
N ASN A 112 -8.70 4.92 6.52
CA ASN A 112 -8.56 6.27 7.04
C ASN A 112 -9.91 6.97 7.27
N ILE A 113 -10.90 6.79 6.39
CA ILE A 113 -12.27 7.26 6.60
C ILE A 113 -12.82 6.66 7.91
N MET A 114 -12.64 5.35 8.10
CA MET A 114 -13.06 4.60 9.26
C MET A 114 -12.42 5.09 10.57
N ILE A 115 -11.10 5.30 10.57
CA ILE A 115 -10.37 5.82 11.73
C ILE A 115 -10.83 7.24 12.07
N GLN A 116 -10.92 8.12 11.08
CA GLN A 116 -11.31 9.51 11.29
C GLN A 116 -12.73 9.60 11.85
N TYR A 117 -13.62 8.75 11.36
CA TYR A 117 -14.99 8.63 11.84
C TYR A 117 -15.06 8.12 13.28
N THR A 118 -14.33 7.04 13.58
CA THR A 118 -14.25 6.48 14.94
C THR A 118 -13.73 7.51 15.93
N ALA A 119 -12.74 8.31 15.53
CA ALA A 119 -12.22 9.41 16.34
C ALA A 119 -13.28 10.49 16.59
N ILE A 120 -14.11 10.83 15.60
CA ILE A 120 -15.21 11.80 15.75
C ILE A 120 -16.26 11.30 16.74
N ILE A 121 -16.72 10.04 16.62
CA ILE A 121 -17.68 9.45 17.58
C ILE A 121 -17.08 9.45 18.99
N ARG A 122 -15.85 8.95 19.12
CA ARG A 122 -15.18 8.85 20.41
C ARG A 122 -15.01 10.24 21.04
N ALA A 123 -14.71 11.27 20.24
CA ALA A 123 -14.60 12.64 20.72
C ALA A 123 -15.94 13.18 21.25
N GLN A 124 -17.08 12.81 20.65
CA GLN A 124 -18.41 13.17 21.18
C GLN A 124 -18.70 12.51 22.53
N GLN A 125 -18.28 11.25 22.72
CA GLN A 125 -18.49 10.54 23.98
C GLN A 125 -17.58 11.06 25.11
N ILE A 126 -16.38 11.54 24.77
CA ILE A 126 -15.38 12.00 25.73
C ILE A 126 -15.57 13.47 26.08
N MET A 127 -16.14 14.29 25.19
CA MET A 127 -16.36 15.68 25.53
C MET A 127 -17.51 15.83 26.53
N PHE A 128 -17.15 16.09 27.79
CA PHE A 128 -18.07 16.49 28.84
C PHE A 128 -18.01 18.01 29.06
N VAL A 129 -19.01 18.73 28.54
CA VAL A 129 -19.47 20.00 29.12
C VAL A 129 -20.71 19.65 29.94
N LYS A 130 -20.60 19.65 31.27
CA LYS A 130 -21.68 19.18 32.16
C LYS A 130 -22.92 20.08 32.06
N ASP A 131 -22.69 21.39 32.07
CA ASP A 131 -23.73 22.42 31.97
C ASP A 131 -23.14 23.77 31.55
N ARG A 132 -24.01 24.79 31.42
CA ARG A 132 -23.64 26.16 31.01
C ARG A 132 -22.58 26.81 31.91
N ASN A 133 -22.48 26.38 33.16
CA ASN A 133 -21.57 26.91 34.16
C ASN A 133 -20.38 25.97 34.42
N ASP A 134 -20.12 24.98 33.56
CA ASP A 134 -19.00 24.04 33.69
C ASP A 134 -17.64 24.74 33.49
N VAL A 135 -17.09 25.21 34.60
CA VAL A 135 -15.77 25.85 34.69
C VAL A 135 -14.74 24.84 35.18
N THR A 136 -13.65 24.68 34.42
CA THR A 136 -12.46 23.94 34.87
C THR A 136 -11.35 24.93 35.16
N THR A 137 -10.84 24.89 36.39
CA THR A 137 -9.76 25.77 36.84
C THR A 137 -8.56 24.91 37.23
N THR A 138 -7.43 25.11 36.56
CA THR A 138 -6.20 24.34 36.76
C THR A 138 -5.06 25.28 37.10
N LYS A 139 -4.34 25.02 38.19
CA LYS A 139 -3.14 25.79 38.54
C LYS A 139 -2.02 25.40 37.58
N ILE A 140 -1.53 26.35 36.80
CA ILE A 140 -0.51 26.12 35.77
C ILE A 140 0.87 26.60 36.19
N GLU A 141 0.96 27.49 37.17
CA GLU A 141 2.25 28.00 37.65
C GLU A 141 2.17 28.43 39.12
N GLU A 142 3.19 28.08 39.90
CA GLU A 142 3.41 28.55 41.26
C GLU A 142 4.84 29.07 41.38
N LYS A 143 5.00 30.35 41.69
CA LYS A 143 6.31 30.96 41.95
C LYS A 143 6.46 31.25 43.44
N GLY A 144 7.50 30.69 44.04
CA GLY A 144 7.95 30.98 45.39
C GLY A 144 9.38 31.55 45.38
N GLY A 145 9.58 32.67 46.08
CA GLY A 145 10.85 33.42 46.12
C GLY A 145 10.63 34.87 46.58
N ASN A 146 11.37 35.82 46.02
CA ASN A 146 11.23 37.26 46.35
C ASN A 146 9.87 37.88 45.93
N VAL A 147 9.14 37.22 45.03
CA VAL A 147 7.77 37.57 44.62
C VAL A 147 6.95 36.29 44.61
N TRP A 148 5.85 36.28 45.34
CA TRP A 148 4.88 35.19 45.37
C TRP A 148 3.86 35.42 44.26
N GLY A 149 3.57 34.40 43.46
CA GLY A 149 2.58 34.51 42.39
C GLY A 149 2.05 33.15 41.95
N GLU A 150 0.75 33.08 41.78
CA GLU A 150 0.06 31.93 41.21
C GLU A 150 -0.56 32.30 39.88
N LYS A 151 -0.48 31.38 38.91
CA LYS A 151 -1.17 31.50 37.62
C LYS A 151 -2.16 30.36 37.47
N TRP A 152 -3.40 30.72 37.18
CA TRP A 152 -4.51 29.79 37.00
C TRP A 152 -4.98 29.84 35.55
N GLU A 153 -5.18 28.68 34.95
CA GLU A 153 -5.89 28.54 33.68
C GLU A 153 -7.35 28.24 33.99
N VAL A 154 -8.26 29.03 33.41
CA VAL A 154 -9.71 28.90 33.61
C VAL A 154 -10.34 28.63 32.25
N GLN A 155 -10.89 27.43 32.08
CA GLN A 155 -11.62 27.03 30.88
C GLN A 155 -13.12 27.09 31.14
N GLN A 156 -13.80 27.99 30.43
CA GLN A 156 -15.24 28.19 30.54
C GLN A 156 -16.01 27.17 29.67
N ALA A 157 -17.24 26.84 30.05
CA ALA A 157 -18.09 25.89 29.33
C ALA A 157 -18.26 26.24 27.85
N TRP A 158 -18.51 27.51 27.54
CA TRP A 158 -18.68 27.99 26.17
C TRP A 158 -17.39 27.89 25.36
N ASP A 159 -16.23 28.05 26.00
CA ASP A 159 -14.91 28.03 25.34
C ASP A 159 -14.49 26.59 25.01
N LYS A 160 -14.77 25.65 25.94
CA LYS A 160 -14.64 24.20 25.70
C LYS A 160 -15.53 23.75 24.54
N GLN A 161 -16.80 24.18 24.53
CA GLN A 161 -17.76 23.85 23.47
C GLN A 161 -17.36 24.46 22.13
N ALA A 162 -16.88 25.71 22.10
CA ALA A 162 -16.42 26.36 20.87
C ALA A 162 -15.20 25.63 20.29
N THR A 163 -14.22 25.31 21.14
CA THR A 163 -13.02 24.55 20.76
C THR A 163 -13.39 23.19 20.17
N PHE A 164 -14.38 22.51 20.75
CA PHE A 164 -14.89 21.25 20.23
C PHE A 164 -15.48 21.35 18.84
N LEU A 165 -16.43 22.28 18.67
CA LEU A 165 -17.14 22.45 17.41
C LEU A 165 -16.16 22.81 16.31
N GLN A 166 -15.13 23.59 16.64
CA GLN A 166 -14.05 23.88 15.71
C GLN A 166 -13.21 22.64 15.37
N ALA A 167 -12.82 21.83 16.36
CA ALA A 167 -12.09 20.58 16.13
C ALA A 167 -12.91 19.57 15.31
N GLN A 168 -14.20 19.43 15.63
CA GLN A 168 -15.15 18.56 14.93
C GLN A 168 -15.38 19.02 13.48
N SER A 169 -15.54 20.33 13.24
CA SER A 169 -15.67 20.89 11.89
C SER A 169 -14.43 20.62 11.02
N ARG A 170 -13.23 20.72 11.59
CA ARG A 170 -11.98 20.35 10.91
C ARG A 170 -11.94 18.86 10.60
N ALA A 171 -12.27 18.00 11.57
CA ALA A 171 -12.31 16.55 11.38
C ALA A 171 -13.32 16.14 10.29
N MET A 172 -14.49 16.78 10.24
CA MET A 172 -15.49 16.60 9.18
C MET A 172 -14.99 17.04 7.81
N SER A 173 -14.28 18.17 7.74
CA SER A 173 -13.67 18.63 6.49
C SER A 173 -12.63 17.63 5.96
N THR A 174 -11.82 17.05 6.84
CA THR A 174 -10.89 15.97 6.49
C THR A 174 -11.63 14.73 6.00
N LEU A 175 -12.68 14.30 6.70
CA LEU A 175 -13.52 13.15 6.31
C LEU A 175 -14.12 13.35 4.91
N GLN A 176 -14.66 14.54 4.62
CA GLN A 176 -15.20 14.88 3.30
C GLN A 176 -14.12 14.82 2.20
N SER A 177 -12.90 15.27 2.50
CA SER A 177 -11.76 15.19 1.58
C SER A 177 -11.36 13.74 1.31
N LEU A 178 -11.31 12.88 2.34
CA LEU A 178 -11.00 11.46 2.20
C LEU A 178 -12.06 10.73 1.37
N ILE A 179 -13.35 11.01 1.59
CA ILE A 179 -14.45 10.45 0.78
C ILE A 179 -14.31 10.87 -0.69
N ARG A 180 -13.90 12.11 -0.96
CA ARG A 180 -13.65 12.57 -2.33
C ARG A 180 -12.45 11.85 -2.97
N GLN A 181 -11.36 11.67 -2.23
CA GLN A 181 -10.20 10.91 -2.72
C GLN A 181 -10.57 9.45 -3.02
N TYR A 182 -11.39 8.84 -2.16
CA TYR A 182 -11.94 7.50 -2.40
C TYR A 182 -12.77 7.46 -3.69
N ASP A 183 -13.66 8.42 -3.91
CA ASP A 183 -14.46 8.55 -5.14
C ASP A 183 -13.61 8.67 -6.39
N ASP A 184 -12.55 9.47 -6.34
CA ASP A 184 -11.65 9.66 -7.48
C ASP A 184 -10.87 8.38 -7.79
N LEU A 185 -10.50 7.59 -6.77
CA LEU A 185 -9.91 6.26 -6.97
C LEU A 185 -10.91 5.26 -7.56
N LEU A 186 -12.19 5.28 -7.16
CA LEU A 186 -13.23 4.39 -7.71
C LEU A 186 -13.51 4.62 -9.20
N LYS A 187 -13.25 5.82 -9.72
CA LYS A 187 -13.46 6.14 -11.15
C LYS A 187 -12.42 5.48 -12.05
N THR A 188 -11.32 4.97 -11.49
CA THR A 188 -10.39 4.13 -12.24
C THR A 188 -11.01 2.74 -12.41
N GLU A 189 -10.96 2.16 -13.62
CA GLU A 189 -11.80 1.04 -14.13
C GLU A 189 -11.71 -0.31 -13.38
N LEU A 190 -11.13 -0.36 -12.18
CA LEU A 190 -10.94 -1.55 -11.34
C LEU A 190 -11.84 -1.60 -10.09
N ALA A 191 -12.75 -0.62 -9.92
CA ALA A 191 -13.64 -0.59 -8.76
C ALA A 191 -14.75 -1.65 -8.84
N THR A 192 -14.82 -2.53 -7.83
CA THR A 192 -15.88 -3.54 -7.71
C THR A 192 -17.24 -2.86 -7.44
N GLU A 193 -18.35 -3.52 -7.78
CA GLU A 193 -19.69 -2.98 -7.54
C GLU A 193 -19.95 -2.68 -6.05
N GLU A 194 -19.39 -3.50 -5.17
CA GLU A 194 -19.49 -3.33 -3.72
C GLU A 194 -18.85 -2.00 -3.26
N GLN A 195 -17.69 -1.65 -3.83
CA GLN A 195 -16.98 -0.42 -3.52
C GLN A 195 -17.75 0.83 -3.98
N LYS A 196 -18.47 0.72 -5.11
CA LYS A 196 -19.38 1.78 -5.61
C LYS A 196 -20.61 1.94 -4.72
N ALA A 197 -21.22 0.86 -4.26
CA ALA A 197 -22.38 0.91 -3.37
C ALA A 197 -22.03 1.55 -2.01
N ARG A 198 -20.85 1.25 -1.45
CA ARG A 198 -20.36 1.86 -0.20
C ARG A 198 -20.33 3.39 -0.29
N ILE A 199 -19.91 3.96 -1.43
CA ILE A 199 -19.77 5.41 -1.56
C ILE A 199 -21.10 6.15 -1.72
N GLU A 200 -22.06 5.54 -2.41
CA GLU A 200 -23.39 6.13 -2.63
C GLU A 200 -24.10 6.32 -1.29
N VAL A 201 -24.00 5.31 -0.41
CA VAL A 201 -24.57 5.40 0.92
C VAL A 201 -23.83 6.44 1.78
N LEU A 202 -22.50 6.52 1.71
CA LEU A 202 -21.74 7.58 2.40
C LEU A 202 -22.18 8.97 1.95
N ARG A 203 -22.36 9.21 0.64
CA ARG A 203 -22.81 10.49 0.09
C ARG A 203 -24.22 10.87 0.55
N SER A 204 -25.15 9.91 0.61
CA SER A 204 -26.51 10.18 1.08
C SER A 204 -26.57 10.68 2.53
N LYS A 205 -25.54 10.39 3.32
CA LYS A 205 -25.49 10.63 4.77
C LYS A 205 -24.46 11.68 5.19
N VAL A 206 -23.56 12.08 4.29
CA VAL A 206 -22.69 13.26 4.41
C VAL A 206 -23.27 14.36 3.51
N PRO A 207 -24.29 15.12 3.96
CA PRO A 207 -24.82 16.23 3.18
C PRO A 207 -23.75 17.30 2.96
N ASN A 208 -23.82 17.99 1.82
CA ASN A 208 -23.05 19.21 1.59
C ASN A 208 -23.35 20.24 2.69
N LYS A 209 -22.40 21.17 2.90
CA LYS A 209 -22.26 22.14 4.00
C LYS A 209 -23.49 22.97 4.43
N ASP A 210 -24.66 22.78 3.83
CA ASP A 210 -25.85 23.58 4.05
C ASP A 210 -26.76 22.93 5.11
N GLY A 211 -26.40 23.12 6.38
CA GLY A 211 -27.37 23.15 7.49
C GLY A 211 -27.73 21.84 8.19
N ALA A 212 -27.10 20.70 7.90
CA ALA A 212 -27.40 19.46 8.62
C ALA A 212 -26.61 19.33 9.93
N ASP A 213 -27.29 18.91 11.01
CA ASP A 213 -26.72 18.67 12.34
C ASP A 213 -25.58 17.63 12.29
N PRO A 214 -24.34 18.02 12.64
CA PRO A 214 -23.19 17.11 12.69
C PRO A 214 -23.45 15.82 13.49
N ASN A 215 -24.26 15.89 14.56
CA ASN A 215 -24.58 14.72 15.38
C ASN A 215 -25.49 13.71 14.66
N ALA A 216 -26.44 14.19 13.86
CA ALA A 216 -27.32 13.35 13.05
C ALA A 216 -26.54 12.64 11.92
N GLN A 217 -25.58 13.33 11.31
CA GLN A 217 -24.68 12.78 10.28
C GLN A 217 -23.81 11.65 10.83
N ILE A 218 -23.28 11.84 12.05
CA ILE A 218 -22.44 10.85 12.71
C ILE A 218 -23.26 9.59 13.03
N THR A 219 -24.48 9.73 13.56
CA THR A 219 -25.32 8.57 13.89
C THR A 219 -25.72 7.75 12.66
N ALA A 220 -25.97 8.41 11.52
CA ALA A 220 -26.34 7.74 10.28
C ALA A 220 -25.20 6.90 9.66
N LEU A 221 -23.95 7.35 9.84
CA LEU A 221 -22.73 6.66 9.38
C LEU A 221 -22.40 5.43 10.26
N ALA A 222 -22.58 5.50 11.58
CA ALA A 222 -22.27 4.40 12.53
C ALA A 222 -23.05 3.14 12.18
N ASN A 223 -24.33 3.31 11.87
CA ASN A 223 -25.24 2.21 11.58
C ASN A 223 -24.91 1.46 10.29
N LEU A 224 -24.19 2.08 9.35
CA LEU A 224 -23.83 1.45 8.06
C LEU A 224 -22.59 0.58 8.17
N ILE A 225 -21.61 1.02 8.95
CA ILE A 225 -20.35 0.28 9.16
C ILE A 225 -20.62 -1.00 9.95
N ASN A 226 -21.51 -0.92 10.94
CA ASN A 226 -21.92 -2.08 11.73
C ASN A 226 -22.91 -3.00 10.98
N ASN A 227 -23.44 -2.55 9.83
CA ASN A 227 -24.37 -3.31 9.02
C ASN A 227 -24.13 -2.99 7.52
N PRO A 228 -23.01 -3.48 6.95
CA PRO A 228 -22.71 -3.27 5.54
C PRO A 228 -23.86 -3.87 4.70
N ALA A 229 -24.18 -3.23 3.57
CA ALA A 229 -25.23 -3.72 2.68
C ALA A 229 -24.96 -5.20 2.34
N PRO A 230 -25.99 -6.07 2.38
CA PRO A 230 -25.78 -7.49 2.13
C PRO A 230 -25.16 -7.69 0.74
N GLU A 231 -24.18 -8.59 0.66
CA GLU A 231 -23.60 -9.04 -0.62
C GLU A 231 -24.74 -9.40 -1.57
N ARG A 232 -24.79 -8.72 -2.71
CA ARG A 232 -25.66 -9.13 -3.78
C ARG A 232 -25.07 -10.43 -4.32
N VAL A 233 -25.71 -11.55 -4.02
CA VAL A 233 -25.46 -12.81 -4.73
C VAL A 233 -25.79 -12.50 -6.19
N LEU A 234 -24.76 -12.42 -7.03
CA LEU A 234 -24.94 -12.39 -8.46
C LEU A 234 -25.48 -13.77 -8.82
N ASP A 235 -26.76 -13.85 -9.17
CA ASP A 235 -27.28 -15.04 -9.83
C ASP A 235 -26.49 -15.19 -11.14
N ASP A 236 -25.78 -16.31 -11.27
CA ASP A 236 -25.06 -16.70 -12.47
C ASP A 236 -26.09 -16.97 -13.59
N ASP A 237 -26.34 -15.96 -14.42
CA ASP A 237 -27.04 -16.08 -15.71
C ASP A 237 -26.08 -15.80 -16.89
#